data_AF-A0A8H7CZ16-F1
#
_entry.id   AF-A0A8H7CZ16-F1
#
_cell.length_a   1.000
_cell.length_b   1.000
_cell.length_c   1.000
_cell.angle_alpha   90.00
_cell.angle_beta   90.00
_cell.angle_gamma   90.00
#
_symmetry.space_group_name_H-M   'P 1'
#
loop_
_entity.id
_entity.type
_entity.pdbx_description
1 polymer ?
#
loop_
_entity_poly.entity_id
_entity_poly.type
_entity_poly.pdbx_seq_one_letter_code
_entity_poly.pdbx_strand_id
1 'polypeptide(L)' 'MHAYYFDNLLTDQRLPHITDPARPVSPETLAKLGVLSASRKRRTARSIGQQKNAGIRTAMSSTSREGMGAVYEEKIR' A
#
# COMPACT_ATOMS: atom_id res chain seq x y z
N MET A 1 10.18 3.34 0.91
CA MET A 1 8.94 2.86 1.55
C MET A 1 8.98 3.37 2.98
N HIS A 2 7.93 4.07 3.41
CA HIS A 2 7.81 4.57 4.78
C HIS A 2 6.69 3.80 5.48
N ALA A 3 6.94 3.35 6.71
CA ALA A 3 5.97 2.65 7.55
C ALA A 3 6.15 3.12 8.99
N TYR A 4 5.06 3.17 9.76
CA TYR A 4 5.02 3.68 11.12
C TYR A 4 3.80 3.12 11.86
N TYR A 5 3.81 3.23 13.18
CA TYR A 5 2.64 2.89 14.02
C TYR A 5 1.65 4.06 14.06
N PHE A 6 0.36 3.74 13.90
CA PHE A 6 -0.73 4.71 13.94
C PHE A 6 -1.08 5.18 15.35
N ASP A 7 -1.58 6.42 15.46
CA ASP A 7 -2.08 7.03 16.71
C ASP A 7 -3.46 6.49 17.16
N ASN A 8 -4.16 5.75 16.29
CA ASN A 8 -5.48 5.14 16.52
C ASN A 8 -6.59 6.15 16.88
N LEU A 9 -6.45 7.43 16.53
CA LEU A 9 -7.51 8.41 16.73
C LEU A 9 -8.69 8.12 15.78
N LEU A 10 -9.92 8.20 16.28
CA LEU A 10 -11.16 8.03 15.50
C LEU A 10 -11.48 9.28 14.65
N THR A 11 -10.50 9.78 13.92
CA THR A 11 -10.62 10.94 13.02
C THR A 11 -10.51 10.48 11.56
N ASP A 12 -10.37 11.42 10.62
CA ASP A 12 -10.28 11.09 9.20
C ASP A 12 -9.10 10.14 8.90
N GLN A 13 -9.42 8.90 8.53
CA GLN A 13 -8.48 7.80 8.25
C GLN A 13 -7.52 8.06 7.08
N ARG A 14 -7.74 9.15 6.32
CA ARG A 14 -6.84 9.58 5.23
C ARG A 14 -5.66 10.39 5.74
N LEU A 15 -5.74 10.90 6.97
CA LEU A 15 -4.66 11.63 7.58
C LEU A 15 -3.49 10.69 7.88
N PRO A 16 -2.27 11.22 8.06
CA PRO A 16 -1.11 10.37 8.31
C PRO A 16 -1.17 9.59 9.63
N HIS A 17 -1.94 10.02 10.63
CA HIS A 17 -2.06 9.33 11.92
C HIS A 17 -0.72 8.97 12.59
N ILE A 18 0.24 9.89 12.55
CA ILE A 18 1.58 9.68 13.11
C ILE A 18 1.54 9.92 14.61
N THR A 19 2.05 8.96 15.39
CA THR A 19 2.22 9.07 16.84
C THR A 19 3.16 10.21 17.26
N ASP A 20 2.96 10.78 18.45
CA ASP A 20 3.89 11.73 19.09
C ASP A 20 4.39 11.16 20.43
N PRO A 21 5.68 10.79 20.56
CA PRO A 21 6.74 10.88 19.54
C PRO A 21 6.55 9.87 18.40
N ALA A 22 7.07 10.21 17.22
CA ALA A 22 6.96 9.38 16.03
C ALA A 22 7.62 7.99 16.21
N ARG A 23 6.91 6.95 15.77
CA ARG A 23 7.36 5.54 15.86
C ARG A 23 7.51 4.91 14.47
N PRO A 24 8.61 5.14 13.76
CA PRO A 24 8.86 4.54 12.45
C PRO A 24 9.10 3.03 12.56
N VAL A 25 8.75 2.30 11.49
CA VAL A 25 8.96 0.85 11.36
C VAL A 25 10.06 0.58 10.35
N SER A 26 11.07 -0.19 10.77
CA SER A 26 12.19 -0.57 9.91
C SER A 26 11.78 -1.61 8.85
N PRO A 27 12.45 -1.64 7.68
CA PRO A 27 12.25 -2.70 6.69
C PRO A 27 12.48 -4.11 7.25
N GLU A 28 13.41 -4.26 8.19
CA GLU A 28 13.74 -5.54 8.84
C GLU A 28 12.57 -6.04 9.71
N THR A 29 11.91 -5.12 10.43
CA THR A 29 10.69 -5.44 11.20
C THR A 29 9.59 -5.95 10.26
N LEU A 30 9.42 -5.30 9.10
CA LEU A 30 8.45 -5.72 8.10
C LEU A 30 8.79 -7.10 7.49
N ALA A 31 10.07 -7.36 7.23
CA ALA A 31 10.51 -8.67 6.74
C ALA A 31 10.21 -9.81 7.74
N LYS A 32 10.37 -9.56 9.04
CA LYS A 32 9.99 -10.53 10.10
C LYS A 32 8.48 -10.81 10.15
N LEU A 33 7.65 -9.86 9.73
CA LEU A 33 6.21 -10.03 9.59
C LEU A 33 5.82 -10.71 8.25
N GLY A 34 6.80 -11.11 7.44
CA GLY A 34 6.55 -11.72 6.13
C GLY A 34 6.24 -10.71 5.03
N VAL A 35 6.38 -9.40 5.28
CA VAL A 35 6.17 -8.36 4.27
C VAL A 35 7.36 -8.30 3.32
N LEU A 36 7.11 -8.61 2.05
CA LEU A 36 8.11 -8.55 0.99
C LEU A 36 8.00 -7.20 0.27
N SER A 37 9.04 -6.37 0.37
CA SER A 37 9.12 -5.09 -0.34
C SER A 37 10.26 -5.11 -1.35
N ALA A 38 10.05 -4.52 -2.52
CA ALA A 38 11.07 -4.38 -3.55
C ALA A 38 10.93 -3.00 -4.21
N SER A 39 12.02 -2.21 -4.23
CA SER A 39 12.04 -0.97 -5.00
C SER A 39 12.22 -1.32 -6.49
N ARG A 40 11.29 -0.90 -7.34
CA ARG A 40 11.40 -1.09 -8.80
C ARG A 40 11.99 0.15 -9.45
N LYS A 41 13.09 -0.02 -10.19
CA LYS A 41 13.34 0.82 -11.39
C LYS A 41 12.53 0.21 -12.54
N ARG A 42 11.89 1.04 -13.38
CA ARG A 42 10.80 0.68 -14.32
C ARG A 42 10.99 -0.58 -15.22
N ARG A 43 12.20 -1.11 -15.40
CA ARG A 43 12.54 -2.11 -16.44
C ARG A 43 12.42 -3.61 -16.09
N THR A 44 12.30 -4.03 -14.83
CA THR A 44 12.46 -5.46 -14.45
C THR A 44 11.18 -6.18 -13.97
N ALA A 45 10.01 -5.71 -14.38
CA ALA A 45 8.69 -6.22 -13.95
C ALA A 45 8.48 -7.75 -14.08
N ARG A 46 9.14 -8.36 -15.07
CA ARG A 46 8.82 -9.69 -15.57
C ARG A 46 9.32 -10.82 -14.65
N SER A 47 10.46 -10.63 -13.96
CA SER A 47 11.10 -11.72 -13.20
C SER A 47 10.40 -12.05 -11.87
N ILE A 48 9.86 -11.05 -11.16
CA ILE A 48 9.19 -11.26 -9.86
C ILE A 48 7.87 -12.02 -10.02
N GLY A 49 7.17 -11.80 -11.14
CA GLY A 49 5.89 -12.45 -11.43
C GLY A 49 5.99 -13.89 -11.90
N GLN A 50 7.13 -14.30 -12.45
CA GLN A 50 7.36 -15.69 -12.87
C GLN A 50 7.81 -16.57 -11.69
N GLN A 51 8.48 -15.98 -10.69
CA GLN A 51 8.89 -16.69 -9.47
C GLN A 51 7.73 -16.94 -8.50
N LYS A 52 6.66 -16.15 -8.58
CA LYS A 52 5.48 -16.28 -7.74
C LYS A 52 4.36 -16.81 -8.63
N ASN A 53 3.73 -17.91 -8.23
CA ASN A 53 2.56 -18.48 -8.89
C ASN A 53 1.31 -17.58 -8.74
N ALA A 54 1.48 -16.27 -8.92
CA ALA A 54 0.44 -15.28 -8.88
C ALA A 54 -0.38 -15.47 -10.16
N GLY A 55 -1.63 -15.91 -10.02
CA GLY A 55 -2.55 -16.18 -11.12
C GLY A 55 -2.88 -14.96 -11.97
N ILE A 56 -4.09 -14.93 -12.54
CA ILE A 56 -4.53 -13.88 -13.46
C ILE A 56 -4.26 -12.49 -12.84
N ARG A 57 -3.38 -11.73 -13.50
CA ARG A 57 -3.04 -10.36 -13.14
C ARG A 57 -3.96 -9.42 -13.90
N THR A 58 -5.04 -9.00 -13.27
CA THR A 58 -5.87 -7.91 -13.78
C THR A 58 -5.25 -6.60 -13.31
N ALA A 59 -4.77 -5.78 -14.23
CA ALA A 59 -4.35 -4.42 -13.91
C ALA A 59 -5.60 -3.58 -13.68
N MET A 60 -5.88 -3.16 -12.44
CA MET A 60 -6.86 -2.11 -12.20
C MET A 60 -6.27 -0.78 -12.65
N SER A 61 -6.86 -0.17 -13.69
CA SER A 61 -6.25 0.93 -14.43
C SER A 61 -6.19 2.27 -13.70
N SER A 62 -6.99 2.51 -12.66
CA SER A 62 -6.82 3.62 -11.72
C SER A 62 -7.90 3.57 -10.64
N THR A 63 -7.55 3.89 -9.40
CA THR A 63 -8.51 4.14 -8.31
C THR A 63 -8.71 5.64 -8.12
N SER A 64 -9.01 6.36 -9.21
CA SER A 64 -9.33 7.79 -9.19
C SER A 64 -10.84 8.01 -9.24
N ARG A 65 -11.30 9.20 -8.82
CA ARG A 65 -12.71 9.61 -8.96
C ARG A 65 -13.20 9.48 -10.40
N GLU A 66 -12.36 9.90 -11.35
CA GLU A 66 -12.62 9.80 -12.79
C GLU A 66 -12.66 8.35 -13.29
N GLY A 67 -11.79 7.47 -12.75
CA GLY A 67 -11.69 6.07 -13.16
C GLY A 67 -12.72 5.15 -12.52
N MET A 68 -13.29 5.52 -11.37
CA MET A 68 -14.25 4.70 -10.62
C MET A 68 -15.68 5.25 -10.62
N GLY A 69 -15.90 6.49 -11.07
CA GLY A 69 -17.22 7.10 -11.21
C GLY A 69 -18.05 7.05 -9.92
N ALA A 70 -19.32 6.65 -10.04
CA ALA A 70 -20.27 6.60 -8.91
C ALA A 70 -19.81 5.67 -7.76
N VAL A 71 -19.08 4.60 -8.06
CA VAL A 71 -18.58 3.63 -7.07
C VAL A 71 -17.51 4.23 -6.15
N TYR A 72 -16.85 5.32 -6.58
CA TYR A 72 -15.89 6.03 -5.75
C TYR A 72 -16.56 6.68 -4.54
N GLU A 73 -17.69 7.36 -4.75
CA GLU A 73 -18.41 8.11 -3.71
C GLU A 73 -19.06 7.18 -2.68
N GLU A 74 -19.55 6.02 -3.11
CA GLU A 74 -20.14 5.02 -2.22
C GLU A 74 -19.12 4.41 -1.24
N LYS A 75 -17.83 4.34 -1.62
CA LYS A 75 -16.76 3.80 -0.77
C LYS A 75 -16.16 4.83 0.20
N ILE A 76 -16.59 6.08 0.09
CA ILE A 76 -16.05 7.22 0.85
C ILE A 76 -17.02 7.68 1.95
N ARG A 77 -18.30 7.34 1.84
CA ARG A 77 -19.29 7.49 2.92
C ARG A 77 -19.02 6.51 4.05
#